data_AF-A0A2N1YLH8-F1
#
_entry.id   AF-A0A2N1YLH8-F1
#
_cell.length_a   1.000
_cell.length_b   1.000
_cell.length_c   1.000
_cell.angle_alpha   90.00
_cell.angle_beta   90.00
_cell.angle_gamma   90.00
#
_symmetry.space_group_name_H-M   'P 1'
#
loop_
_entity.id
_entity.type
_entity.pdbx_description
1 polymer ?
#
loop_
_entity_poly.entity_id
_entity_poly.type
_entity_poly.pdbx_seq_one_letter_code
_entity_poly.pdbx_strand_id
1 'polypeptide(L)'
;PLFCGFYLNELLVRLLHREESLPSLFDAYEASLDLLSQTEQQADVVLRHFEFRLLDVLGYGVSLDCDSRGVALQSDHCYRLVPEEGLVEDARGNFPGRYLNDIATGCWHDKSRRAARDLMREALAPHLGGRPLESRKLFRHSGKT
;
A
#
# COMPACT_ATOMS: atom_id res chain seq x y z
N PRO A 1 -8.88 -14.62 -2.87
CA PRO A 1 -8.14 -15.09 -1.66
C PRO A 1 -6.72 -15.62 -1.96
N LEU A 2 -6.56 -16.73 -2.69
CA LEU A 2 -5.26 -17.39 -2.90
C LEU A 2 -4.19 -16.49 -3.54
N PHE A 3 -4.55 -15.77 -4.61
CA PHE A 3 -3.62 -14.87 -5.30
C PHE A 3 -3.19 -13.66 -4.46
N CYS A 4 -4.04 -13.22 -3.53
CA CYS A 4 -3.70 -12.17 -2.57
C CYS A 4 -2.63 -12.67 -1.59
N GLY A 5 -2.76 -13.91 -1.09
CA GLY A 5 -1.73 -14.53 -0.25
C GLY A 5 -0.38 -14.67 -0.95
N PHE A 6 -0.36 -15.10 -2.22
CA PHE A 6 0.87 -15.13 -3.00
C PHE A 6 1.50 -13.76 -3.20
N TYR A 7 0.68 -12.72 -3.36
CA TYR A 7 1.15 -11.34 -3.44
C TYR A 7 1.81 -10.89 -2.13
N LEU A 8 1.17 -11.11 -0.98
CA LEU A 8 1.75 -10.78 0.33
C LEU A 8 3.07 -11.53 0.56
N ASN A 9 3.12 -12.82 0.23
CA ASN A 9 4.33 -13.62 0.33
C ASN A 9 5.46 -13.11 -0.56
N GLU A 10 5.16 -12.76 -1.80
CA GLU A 10 6.18 -12.25 -2.71
C GLU A 10 6.75 -10.92 -2.22
N LEU A 11 5.92 -10.03 -1.65
CA LEU A 11 6.43 -8.80 -1.03
C LEU A 11 7.42 -9.12 0.09
N LEU A 12 7.05 -10.00 1.03
CA LEU A 12 7.91 -10.38 2.15
C LEU A 12 9.23 -10.98 1.68
N VAL A 13 9.19 -11.94 0.75
CA VAL A 13 10.39 -12.60 0.22
C VAL A 13 11.33 -11.63 -0.50
N ARG A 14 10.78 -10.57 -1.11
CA ARG A 14 11.58 -9.60 -1.87
C ARG A 14 12.12 -8.45 -1.03
N LEU A 15 11.43 -8.08 0.04
CA LEU A 15 11.71 -6.86 0.80
C LEU A 15 12.38 -7.13 2.14
N LEU A 16 12.22 -8.32 2.73
CA LEU A 16 12.82 -8.65 4.01
C LEU A 16 14.19 -9.31 3.85
N HIS A 17 15.09 -9.04 4.79
CA HIS A 17 16.33 -9.80 4.90
C HIS A 17 16.07 -11.19 5.50
N ARG A 18 16.93 -12.15 5.16
CA ARG A 18 16.89 -13.47 5.81
C ARG A 18 17.20 -13.30 7.30
N GLU A 19 16.46 -14.03 8.13
CA GLU A 19 16.65 -14.10 9.60
C GLU A 19 16.28 -12.81 10.35
N GLU A 20 15.57 -11.88 9.71
CA GLU A 20 15.06 -10.68 10.35
C GLU A 20 13.85 -11.01 11.23
N SER A 21 13.93 -10.67 12.53
CA SER A 21 12.83 -10.89 13.47
C SER A 21 11.90 -9.68 13.47
N LEU A 22 10.72 -9.82 12.86
CA LEU A 22 9.68 -8.79 12.79
C LEU A 22 8.33 -9.31 13.30
N PRO A 23 8.17 -9.58 14.61
CA PRO A 23 6.95 -10.20 15.15
C PRO A 23 5.67 -9.42 14.84
N SER A 24 5.71 -8.09 14.94
CA SER A 24 4.54 -7.25 14.66
C SER A 24 4.11 -7.27 13.18
N LEU A 25 5.05 -7.48 12.27
CA LEU A 25 4.75 -7.67 10.84
C LEU A 25 4.18 -9.06 10.58
N PHE A 26 4.66 -10.07 11.30
CA PHE A 26 4.11 -11.42 11.25
C PHE A 26 2.66 -11.45 11.74
N ASP A 27 2.34 -10.82 12.86
CA ASP A 27 0.96 -10.70 13.35
C ASP A 27 0.05 -10.00 12.32
N ALA A 28 0.55 -8.92 11.70
CA ALA A 28 -0.18 -8.22 10.64
C ALA A 28 -0.39 -9.10 9.39
N TYR A 29 0.57 -9.97 9.06
CA TYR A 29 0.47 -10.92 7.98
C TYR A 29 -0.59 -11.99 8.25
N GLU A 30 -0.59 -12.62 9.43
CA GLU A 30 -1.59 -13.62 9.82
C GLU A 30 -3.00 -13.02 9.81
N ALA A 31 -3.18 -11.85 10.44
CA ALA A 31 -4.47 -11.15 10.45
C ALA A 31 -4.95 -10.82 9.02
N SER A 32 -4.02 -10.48 8.11
CA SER A 32 -4.36 -10.22 6.71
C SER A 32 -4.82 -11.49 5.98
N LEU A 33 -4.17 -12.62 6.21
CA LEU A 33 -4.58 -13.91 5.64
C LEU A 33 -5.96 -14.34 6.15
N ASP A 34 -6.22 -14.19 7.44
CA ASP A 34 -7.50 -14.53 8.05
C ASP A 34 -8.62 -13.69 7.46
N LEU A 35 -8.43 -12.37 7.34
CA LEU A 35 -9.41 -11.47 6.70
C LEU A 35 -9.64 -11.83 5.22
N LEU A 36 -8.57 -12.12 4.48
CA LEU A 36 -8.67 -12.53 3.07
C LEU A 36 -9.39 -13.87 2.88
N SER A 37 -9.43 -14.73 3.91
CA SER A 37 -10.16 -16.00 3.89
C SER A 37 -11.67 -15.83 4.11
N GLN A 38 -12.08 -14.75 4.79
CA GLN A 38 -13.46 -14.54 5.22
C GLN A 38 -14.33 -13.84 4.17
N THR A 39 -13.76 -12.95 3.33
CA THR A 39 -14.53 -12.26 2.29
C THR A 39 -13.66 -11.76 1.14
N GLU A 40 -14.18 -11.89 -0.09
CA GLU A 40 -13.52 -11.38 -1.29
C GLU A 40 -13.80 -9.89 -1.55
N GLN A 41 -14.90 -9.34 -1.02
CA GLN A 41 -15.43 -8.02 -1.42
C GLN A 41 -14.55 -6.82 -1.02
N GLN A 42 -13.54 -7.02 -0.17
CA GLN A 42 -12.62 -5.97 0.27
C GLN A 42 -11.16 -6.43 0.34
N ALA A 43 -10.81 -7.46 -0.42
CA ALA A 43 -9.44 -7.98 -0.45
C ALA A 43 -8.41 -6.89 -0.79
N ASP A 44 -8.77 -5.94 -1.66
CA ASP A 44 -7.91 -4.81 -2.02
C ASP A 44 -7.55 -3.91 -0.83
N VAL A 45 -8.52 -3.64 0.06
CA VAL A 45 -8.33 -2.86 1.29
C VAL A 45 -7.42 -3.58 2.27
N VAL A 46 -7.64 -4.89 2.49
CA VAL A 46 -6.76 -5.71 3.34
C VAL A 46 -5.32 -5.67 2.82
N LEU A 47 -5.13 -5.81 1.51
CA LEU A 47 -3.81 -5.69 0.89
C LEU A 47 -3.19 -4.31 1.13
N ARG A 48 -3.96 -3.21 1.03
CA ARG A 48 -3.42 -1.86 1.27
C ARG A 48 -2.97 -1.70 2.72
N HIS A 49 -3.78 -2.13 3.68
CA HIS A 49 -3.39 -2.06 5.10
C HIS A 49 -2.09 -2.80 5.37
N PHE A 50 -1.94 -4.01 4.83
CA PHE A 50 -0.69 -4.76 4.97
C PHE A 50 0.51 -4.03 4.35
N GLU A 51 0.37 -3.49 3.13
CA GLU A 51 1.45 -2.76 2.46
C GLU A 51 1.89 -1.51 3.23
N PHE A 52 0.96 -0.73 3.78
CA PHE A 52 1.29 0.40 4.65
C PHE A 52 2.10 -0.08 5.86
N ARG A 53 1.63 -1.13 6.54
CA ARG A 53 2.34 -1.70 7.71
C ARG A 53 3.72 -2.23 7.35
N LEU A 54 3.87 -2.85 6.18
CA LEU A 54 5.16 -3.35 5.70
C LEU A 54 6.14 -2.20 5.48
N LEU A 55 5.73 -1.14 4.78
CA LEU A 55 6.57 0.04 4.55
C LEU A 55 6.94 0.75 5.85
N ASP A 56 6.00 0.89 6.79
CA ASP A 56 6.27 1.48 8.11
C ASP A 56 7.35 0.71 8.86
N VAL A 57 7.24 -0.63 8.90
CA VAL A 57 8.22 -1.50 9.57
C VAL A 57 9.60 -1.42 8.92
N LEU A 58 9.65 -1.26 7.58
CA LEU A 58 10.90 -1.11 6.83
C LEU A 58 11.50 0.30 6.91
N GLY A 59 10.84 1.26 7.58
CA GLY A 59 11.30 2.63 7.69
C GLY A 59 11.03 3.49 6.44
N TYR A 60 10.16 3.03 5.54
CA TYR A 60 9.76 3.70 4.31
C TYR A 60 8.28 4.11 4.31
N GLY A 61 7.70 4.25 5.51
CA GLY A 61 6.30 4.61 5.71
C GLY A 61 5.93 5.92 5.01
N VAL A 62 4.70 5.99 4.50
CA VAL A 62 4.15 7.20 3.89
C VAL A 62 3.16 7.83 4.87
N SER A 63 3.53 8.97 5.46
CA SER A 63 2.60 9.77 6.26
C SER A 63 1.44 10.24 5.40
N LEU A 64 0.21 9.99 5.86
CA LEU A 64 -1.00 10.52 5.24
C LEU A 64 -1.61 11.69 6.04
N ASP A 65 -1.00 12.06 7.15
CA ASP A 65 -1.48 13.16 8.00
C ASP A 65 -0.89 14.50 7.56
N CYS A 66 0.33 14.49 7.02
CA CYS A 66 1.07 15.69 6.64
C CYS A 66 1.94 15.49 5.38
N ASP A 67 2.27 16.61 4.74
CA ASP A 67 3.24 16.70 3.67
C ASP A 67 4.69 16.56 4.19
N SER A 68 5.65 16.51 3.28
CA SER A 68 7.10 16.47 3.53
C SER A 68 7.63 17.60 4.41
N ARG A 69 6.87 18.70 4.59
CA ARG A 69 7.22 19.83 5.45
C ARG A 69 6.52 19.76 6.82
N GLY A 70 5.76 18.71 7.09
CA GLY A 70 4.97 18.54 8.30
C GLY A 70 3.67 19.33 8.31
N VAL A 71 3.21 19.86 7.17
CA VAL A 71 1.94 20.59 7.07
C VAL A 71 0.80 19.60 6.79
N ALA A 72 -0.31 19.72 7.51
CA ALA A 72 -1.45 18.83 7.31
C ALA A 72 -1.95 18.81 5.85
N LEU A 73 -2.32 17.64 5.35
CA LEU A 73 -2.77 17.50 3.96
C LEU A 73 -4.12 18.21 3.73
N GLN A 74 -4.09 19.23 2.88
CA GLN A 74 -5.27 19.97 2.46
C GLN A 74 -6.11 19.20 1.43
N SER A 75 -7.42 19.06 1.69
CA SER A 75 -8.34 18.28 0.86
C SER A 75 -8.44 18.75 -0.60
N ASP A 76 -8.32 20.06 -0.82
CA ASP A 76 -8.45 20.71 -2.14
C ASP A 76 -7.14 20.77 -2.92
N HIS A 77 -6.03 20.30 -2.34
CA HIS A 77 -4.72 20.28 -2.97
C HIS A 77 -4.41 18.91 -3.58
N CYS A 78 -3.40 18.87 -4.44
CA CYS A 78 -2.86 17.63 -5.01
C CYS A 78 -1.42 17.44 -4.53
N TYR A 79 -1.00 16.17 -4.48
CA TYR A 79 0.31 15.76 -4.00
C TYR A 79 0.94 14.77 -4.98
N ARG A 80 2.26 14.76 -4.99
CA ARG A 80 3.08 13.69 -5.59
C ARG A 80 3.85 12.99 -4.50
N LEU A 81 4.08 11.68 -4.65
CA LEU A 81 4.99 10.96 -3.78
C LEU A 81 6.42 11.17 -4.29
N VAL A 82 7.31 11.61 -3.40
CA VAL A 82 8.74 11.74 -3.66
C VAL A 82 9.45 10.73 -2.77
N PRO A 83 10.27 9.82 -3.34
CA PRO A 83 11.05 8.88 -2.55
C PRO A 83 11.87 9.61 -1.48
N GLU A 84 11.94 9.03 -0.28
CA GLU A 84 12.65 9.57 0.91
C GLU A 84 12.11 10.89 1.49
N GLU A 85 11.38 11.71 0.73
CA GLU A 85 10.76 12.96 1.21
C GLU A 85 9.29 12.78 1.64
N GLY A 86 8.56 11.83 1.05
CA GLY A 86 7.14 11.61 1.30
C GLY A 86 6.23 12.40 0.35
N LEU A 87 5.08 12.86 0.84
CA LEU A 87 4.10 13.59 0.02
C LEU A 87 4.52 15.05 -0.14
N VAL A 88 4.67 15.51 -1.38
CA VAL A 88 4.97 16.91 -1.69
C VAL A 88 3.76 17.52 -2.39
N GLU A 89 3.29 18.67 -1.91
CA GLU A 89 2.23 19.42 -2.58
C GLU A 89 2.65 19.79 -4.00
N ASP A 90 1.83 19.42 -4.97
CA ASP A 90 2.03 19.69 -6.39
C ASP A 90 0.66 19.77 -7.07
N ALA A 91 0.34 20.92 -7.67
CA ALA A 91 -0.91 21.12 -8.41
C ALA A 91 -1.08 20.14 -9.58
N ARG A 92 0.01 19.53 -10.06
CA ARG A 92 0.02 18.48 -11.10
C ARG A 92 0.18 17.07 -10.52
N GLY A 93 0.20 16.95 -9.19
CA GLY A 93 0.31 15.68 -8.48
C GLY A 93 -0.89 14.76 -8.73
N ASN A 94 -0.64 13.45 -8.72
CA ASN A 94 -1.64 12.43 -9.01
C ASN A 94 -2.48 12.02 -7.80
N PHE A 95 -2.16 12.55 -6.61
CA PHE A 95 -2.83 12.19 -5.37
C PHE A 95 -3.59 13.39 -4.79
N PRO A 96 -4.91 13.51 -5.05
CA PRO A 96 -5.74 14.53 -4.41
C PRO A 96 -5.79 14.34 -2.90
N GLY A 97 -5.56 15.41 -2.13
CA GLY A 97 -5.49 15.38 -0.67
C GLY A 97 -6.74 14.78 -0.01
N ARG A 98 -7.93 15.09 -0.53
CA ARG A 98 -9.18 14.49 -0.03
C ARG A 98 -9.15 12.96 0.01
N TYR A 99 -8.57 12.30 -0.99
CA TYR A 99 -8.52 10.83 -1.04
C TYR A 99 -7.45 10.27 -0.11
N LEU A 100 -6.37 11.02 0.13
CA LEU A 100 -5.37 10.66 1.14
C LEU A 100 -5.96 10.76 2.56
N ASN A 101 -6.73 11.82 2.82
CA ASN A 101 -7.46 12.01 4.06
C ASN A 101 -8.53 10.92 4.27
N ASP A 102 -9.26 10.54 3.21
CA ASP A 102 -10.20 9.41 3.26
C ASP A 102 -9.48 8.10 3.63
N ILE A 103 -8.30 7.82 3.07
CA ILE A 103 -7.50 6.64 3.41
C ILE A 103 -7.05 6.69 4.88
N ALA A 104 -6.52 7.82 5.33
CA ALA A 104 -6.04 8.03 6.70
C ALA A 104 -7.16 7.81 7.74
N THR A 105 -8.40 8.15 7.39
CA THR A 105 -9.58 8.01 8.26
C THR A 105 -10.32 6.68 8.08
N GLY A 106 -9.86 5.77 7.22
CA GLY A 106 -10.51 4.48 6.95
C GLY A 106 -11.75 4.56 6.06
N CYS A 107 -11.98 5.67 5.37
CA CYS A 107 -13.07 5.87 4.41
C CYS A 107 -12.74 5.21 3.04
N TRP A 108 -13.12 3.95 2.89
CA TRP A 108 -12.78 3.13 1.71
C TRP A 108 -13.87 3.07 0.63
N HIS A 109 -13.92 4.08 -0.24
CA HIS A 109 -14.73 4.06 -1.46
C HIS A 109 -13.84 3.90 -2.71
N ASP A 110 -14.43 3.65 -3.87
CA ASP A 110 -13.73 3.37 -5.13
C ASP A 110 -12.55 4.30 -5.45
N LYS A 111 -12.70 5.61 -5.23
CA LYS A 111 -11.64 6.59 -5.51
C LYS A 111 -10.47 6.54 -4.51
N SER A 112 -10.74 6.41 -3.22
CA SER A 112 -9.70 6.28 -2.18
C SER A 112 -8.98 4.94 -2.28
N ARG A 113 -9.70 3.84 -2.59
CA ARG A 113 -9.07 2.54 -2.89
C ARG A 113 -8.13 2.59 -4.08
N ARG A 114 -8.52 3.26 -5.18
CA ARG A 114 -7.64 3.47 -6.34
C ARG A 114 -6.42 4.32 -5.98
N ALA A 115 -6.61 5.43 -5.28
CA ALA A 115 -5.52 6.29 -4.82
C ALA A 115 -4.52 5.53 -3.94
N ALA A 116 -4.98 4.75 -2.95
CA ALA A 116 -4.13 3.93 -2.09
C ALA A 116 -3.34 2.88 -2.89
N ARG A 117 -4.00 2.23 -3.86
CA ARG A 117 -3.32 1.23 -4.72
C ARG A 117 -2.21 1.87 -5.54
N ASP A 118 -2.47 3.02 -6.12
CA ASP A 118 -1.50 3.70 -6.99
C ASP A 118 -0.37 4.29 -6.13
N LEU A 119 -0.67 4.85 -4.96
CA LEU A 119 0.31 5.30 -3.97
C LEU A 119 1.24 4.18 -3.52
N MET A 120 0.68 3.03 -3.09
CA MET A 120 1.49 1.88 -2.66
C MET A 120 2.31 1.29 -3.80
N ARG A 121 1.83 1.37 -5.04
CA ARG A 121 2.62 0.95 -6.20
C ARG A 121 3.84 1.85 -6.38
N GLU A 122 3.69 3.16 -6.26
CA GLU A 122 4.81 4.11 -6.33
C GLU A 122 5.74 3.95 -5.13
N ALA A 123 5.21 3.81 -3.93
CA ALA A 123 6.00 3.67 -2.70
C ALA A 123 6.83 2.37 -2.67
N LEU A 124 6.26 1.23 -3.10
CA LEU A 124 6.99 -0.05 -3.11
C LEU A 124 7.99 -0.18 -4.26
N ALA A 125 7.80 0.56 -5.36
CA ALA A 125 8.57 0.35 -6.59
C ALA A 125 10.10 0.49 -6.40
N PRO A 126 10.63 1.49 -5.69
CA PRO A 126 12.08 1.62 -5.46
C PRO A 126 12.68 0.43 -4.72
N HIS A 127 11.92 -0.19 -3.81
CA HIS A 127 12.40 -1.26 -2.94
C HIS A 127 12.32 -2.65 -3.58
N LEU A 128 11.44 -2.82 -4.57
CA LEU A 128 11.30 -4.09 -5.27
C LEU A 128 12.44 -4.32 -6.27
N GLY A 129 13.16 -3.28 -6.72
CA GLY A 129 14.18 -3.41 -7.76
C GLY A 129 13.59 -3.73 -9.15
N GLY A 130 14.43 -4.15 -10.10
CA GLY A 130 14.08 -4.16 -11.53
C GLY A 130 13.15 -5.27 -12.03
N ARG A 131 12.83 -6.29 -11.22
CA ARG A 131 11.94 -7.39 -11.65
C ARG A 131 10.48 -7.09 -11.27
N PRO A 132 9.49 -7.28 -12.16
CA PRO A 132 8.08 -7.13 -11.79
C PRO A 132 7.67 -8.17 -10.74
N LEU A 133 6.57 -7.91 -10.03
CA LEU A 133 5.95 -8.91 -9.15
C LEU A 133 5.19 -9.94 -9.99
N GLU A 134 5.52 -11.21 -9.84
CA GLU A 134 4.92 -12.32 -10.59
C GLU A 134 3.49 -12.60 -10.15
N SER A 135 3.22 -12.47 -8.85
CA SER A 135 1.88 -12.56 -8.26
C SER A 135 0.89 -11.61 -8.94
N ARG A 136 1.35 -10.46 -9.45
CA ARG A 136 0.50 -9.50 -10.18
C ARG A 136 -0.08 -10.08 -11.47
N LYS A 137 0.62 -11.01 -12.13
CA LYS A 137 0.15 -11.67 -13.35
C LYS A 137 -1.01 -12.62 -13.07
N LEU A 138 -1.11 -13.14 -11.86
CA LEU A 138 -2.16 -14.09 -11.47
C LEU A 138 -3.53 -13.41 -11.38
N PHE A 139 -3.60 -12.16 -10.89
CA PHE A 139 -4.86 -11.40 -10.86
C PHE A 139 -5.49 -11.18 -12.24
N ARG A 140 -4.69 -11.12 -13.31
CA ARG A 140 -5.17 -10.91 -14.69
C ARG A 140 -5.88 -12.13 -15.28
N HIS A 141 -5.62 -13.32 -14.76
CA HIS A 141 -6.18 -14.58 -15.26
C HIS A 141 -7.46 -14.99 -14.52
N SER A 142 -7.76 -14.38 -13.38
CA SER A 142 -8.90 -14.73 -12.52
C SER A 142 -10.17 -13.91 -12.80
N GLY A 143 -10.10 -12.88 -13.67
CA GLY A 143 -11.27 -12.12 -14.12
C GLY A 143 -12.05 -12.76 -15.26
N LYS A 144 -11.72 -14.01 -15.63
CA LYS A 144 -12.44 -14.82 -16.62
C LYS A 144 -12.96 -16.09 -15.95
N THR A 145 -14.04 -15.96 -15.20
CA THR A 145 -14.97 -17.04 -14.86
C THR A 145 -16.35 -16.44 -14.72
#